data_AF-A0A3N2K6F2-F1
#
_entry.id   AF-A0A3N2K6F2-F1
#
_cell.length_a   1.000
_cell.length_b   1.000
_cell.length_c   1.000
_cell.angle_alpha   90.00
_cell.angle_beta   90.00
_cell.angle_gamma   90.00
#
_symmetry.space_group_name_H-M   'P 1'
#
loop_
_entity.id
_entity.type
_entity.pdbx_description
1 polymer ?
#
loop_
_entity_poly.entity_id
_entity_poly.type
_entity_poly.pdbx_seq_one_letter_code
_entity_poly.pdbx_strand_id
1 'polypeptide(L)'
;MIYPQLHFTGQVWRPPYEAGSQLLQITSGCTWHKCKFCSLFLESQLYQEVLDGTYTEEPEIERLMEMRTLIDLLKIKVNLLGHHVSNTVPITGALPDDKAAILREFDKAIVEFPEEELKSYRSRIWHL
;
A
#
# COMPACT_ATOMS: atom_id res chain seq x y z
N MET A 1 10.76 29.02 -12.38
CA MET A 1 9.70 28.27 -11.66
C MET A 1 10.23 27.93 -10.29
N ILE A 2 9.59 28.44 -9.23
CA ILE A 2 9.92 28.08 -7.85
C ILE A 2 9.05 26.86 -7.54
N TYR A 3 9.67 25.68 -7.44
CA TYR A 3 8.96 24.51 -6.93
C TYR A 3 8.92 24.61 -5.40
N PRO A 4 7.76 24.37 -4.76
CA PRO A 4 7.71 24.33 -3.31
C PRO A 4 8.65 23.25 -2.79
N GLN A 5 9.40 23.54 -1.72
CA GLN A 5 10.14 22.49 -1.03
C GLN A 5 9.13 21.54 -0.38
N LEU A 6 9.20 20.28 -0.76
CA LEU A 6 8.48 19.22 -0.07
C LEU A 6 9.35 18.69 1.06
N HIS A 7 8.74 18.53 2.23
CA HIS A 7 9.41 17.99 3.40
C HIS A 7 9.09 16.50 3.49
N PHE A 8 10.14 15.68 3.58
CA PHE A 8 10.04 14.23 3.77
C PHE A 8 10.64 13.84 5.11
N THR A 9 10.06 12.86 5.79
CA THR A 9 10.51 12.39 7.12
C THR A 9 11.85 11.61 7.09
N GLY A 10 12.49 11.45 5.92
CA GLY A 10 13.75 10.70 5.80
C GLY A 10 14.27 10.62 4.37
N GLN A 11 15.19 9.68 4.13
CA GLN A 11 15.75 9.44 2.81
C GLN A 11 14.68 8.87 1.87
N VAL A 12 14.50 9.51 0.71
CA VAL A 12 13.60 9.04 -0.34
C VAL A 12 14.41 8.29 -1.38
N TRP A 13 14.09 7.01 -1.57
CA TRP A 13 14.63 6.20 -2.67
C TRP A 13 13.69 6.31 -3.87
N ARG A 14 14.20 6.84 -4.99
CA ARG A 14 13.40 7.08 -6.20
C ARG A 14 14.08 6.44 -7.41
N PRO A 15 13.42 5.53 -8.13
CA PRO A 15 13.99 4.93 -9.33
C PRO A 15 14.14 5.97 -10.47
N PRO A 16 15.08 5.78 -11.41
CA PRO A 16 15.32 6.74 -12.50
C PRO A 16 14.08 7.07 -13.34
N TYR A 17 13.17 6.12 -13.54
CA TYR A 17 11.96 6.32 -14.33
C TYR A 17 10.91 7.22 -13.65
N GLU A 18 11.03 7.49 -12.34
CA GLU A 18 10.19 8.45 -11.60
C GLU A 18 10.88 9.82 -11.44
N ALA A 19 12.01 10.06 -12.14
CA ALA A 19 12.83 11.24 -11.90
C ALA A 19 12.11 12.59 -12.14
N GLY A 20 11.06 12.60 -12.96
CA GLY A 20 10.23 13.77 -13.23
C GLY A 20 8.94 13.84 -12.40
N SER A 21 8.66 12.84 -11.57
CA SER A 21 7.40 12.74 -10.81
C SER A 21 7.44 13.57 -9.53
N GLN A 22 6.32 14.21 -9.21
CA GLN A 22 6.12 14.83 -7.89
C GLN A 22 5.70 13.75 -6.89
N LEU A 23 6.46 13.59 -5.82
CA LEU A 23 6.14 12.65 -4.74
C LEU A 23 5.32 13.34 -3.65
N LEU A 24 4.27 12.66 -3.17
CA LEU A 24 3.51 13.07 -2.00
C LEU A 24 3.66 11.97 -0.94
N GLN A 25 4.28 12.29 0.19
CA GLN A 25 4.40 11.34 1.29
C GLN A 25 3.05 11.26 2.03
N ILE A 26 2.47 10.06 2.08
CA ILE A 26 1.24 9.78 2.85
C ILE A 26 1.57 9.25 4.24
N THR A 27 2.51 8.30 4.31
CA THR A 27 2.97 7.67 5.56
C THR A 27 4.47 7.40 5.49
N SER A 28 5.15 7.32 6.64
CA SER A 28 6.54 6.89 6.77
C SER A 28 6.66 5.75 7.76
N GLY A 29 6.98 4.54 7.29
CA GLY A 29 7.26 3.39 8.16
C GLY A 29 6.89 2.04 7.56
N CYS A 30 6.91 0.99 8.38
CA CYS A 30 6.64 -0.38 7.95
C CYS A 30 6.01 -1.19 9.10
N THR A 31 4.83 -1.75 8.87
CA THR A 31 4.16 -2.67 9.81
C THR A 31 4.60 -4.13 9.63
N TRP A 32 5.19 -4.45 8.47
CA TRP A 32 5.50 -5.84 8.10
C TRP A 32 6.72 -6.42 8.84
N HIS A 33 7.80 -5.65 8.99
CA HIS A 33 9.04 -5.97 9.73
C HIS A 33 9.73 -7.32 9.41
N LYS A 34 9.31 -8.09 8.39
CA LYS A 34 9.86 -9.44 8.10
C LYS A 34 10.65 -9.55 6.78
N CYS A 35 10.90 -8.43 6.08
CA CYS A 35 11.72 -8.44 4.85
C CYS A 35 13.19 -8.74 5.17
N LYS A 36 13.88 -9.52 4.33
CA LYS A 36 15.29 -9.87 4.58
C LYS A 36 16.26 -8.74 4.26
N PHE A 37 15.87 -7.87 3.34
CA PHE A 37 16.75 -6.84 2.77
C PHE A 37 16.38 -5.41 3.20
N CYS A 38 15.24 -5.19 3.85
CA CYS A 38 14.72 -3.84 4.07
C CYS A 38 15.34 -3.18 5.31
N SER A 39 16.18 -2.17 5.11
CA SER A 39 16.75 -1.33 6.16
C SER A 39 16.18 0.10 6.21
N LEU A 40 15.16 0.38 5.39
CA LEU A 40 14.70 1.76 5.13
C LEU A 40 13.93 2.41 6.29
N PHE A 41 13.18 1.63 7.05
CA PHE A 41 12.20 2.16 8.01
C PHE A 41 12.58 1.96 9.48
N LEU A 42 13.79 1.49 9.76
CA LEU A 42 14.23 1.10 11.10
C LEU A 42 14.09 2.23 12.13
N GLU A 43 14.28 3.48 11.70
CA GLU A 43 14.22 4.67 12.56
C GLU A 43 12.85 5.38 12.52
N SER A 44 11.89 4.88 11.73
CA SER A 44 10.58 5.51 11.62
C SER A 44 9.72 5.29 12.86
N GLN A 45 8.92 6.29 13.22
CA GLN A 45 8.00 6.22 14.37
C GLN A 45 7.08 4.99 14.29
N LEU A 46 6.39 4.81 13.16
CA LEU A 46 5.47 3.68 12.97
C LEU A 46 6.16 2.32 13.14
N TYR A 47 7.42 2.20 12.71
CA TYR A 47 8.17 0.96 12.92
C TYR A 47 8.46 0.69 14.40
N GLN A 48 8.76 1.73 15.18
CA GLN A 48 8.94 1.60 16.63
C GLN A 48 7.62 1.24 17.33
N GLU A 49 6.51 1.87 16.93
CA GLU A 49 5.18 1.58 17.47
C GLU A 49 4.73 0.13 17.18
N VAL A 50 5.17 -0.44 16.05
CA VAL A 50 4.94 -1.85 15.73
C VAL A 50 5.79 -2.77 16.62
N LEU A 51 7.05 -2.40 16.89
CA LEU A 51 7.96 -3.20 17.72
C LEU A 51 7.57 -3.19 19.21
N ASP A 52 7.12 -2.06 19.73
CA ASP A 52 6.71 -1.92 21.13
C ASP A 52 5.25 -2.38 21.37
N GLY A 53 4.51 -2.72 20.31
CA GLY A 53 3.15 -3.22 20.37
C GLY A 53 2.09 -2.15 20.61
N THR A 54 2.42 -0.86 20.46
CA THR A 54 1.47 0.25 20.59
C THR A 54 0.65 0.51 19.33
N TYR A 55 1.11 0.02 18.18
CA TYR A 55 0.35 0.04 16.92
C TYR A 55 -0.42 -1.27 16.70
N THR A 56 -1.69 -1.17 16.31
CA THR A 56 -2.54 -2.30 15.92
C THR A 56 -2.85 -2.21 14.44
N GLU A 57 -2.42 -3.20 13.66
CA GLU A 57 -2.78 -3.30 12.25
C GLU A 57 -4.28 -3.54 12.08
N GLU A 58 -4.86 -2.90 11.07
CA GLU A 58 -6.24 -3.06 10.65
C GLU A 58 -6.45 -4.46 10.04
N PRO A 59 -7.65 -5.06 10.17
CA PRO A 59 -7.98 -6.31 9.49
C PRO A 59 -7.75 -6.25 7.98
N GLU A 60 -7.39 -7.38 7.35
CA GLU A 60 -7.16 -7.42 5.90
C GLU A 60 -8.42 -7.05 5.10
N ILE A 61 -9.60 -7.43 5.58
CA ILE A 61 -10.88 -7.02 4.98
C ILE A 61 -11.06 -5.50 5.03
N GLU A 62 -10.71 -4.85 6.14
CA GLU A 62 -10.80 -3.39 6.25
C GLU A 62 -9.88 -2.70 5.25
N ARG A 63 -8.65 -3.20 5.12
CA ARG A 63 -7.68 -2.70 4.11
C ARG A 63 -8.23 -2.82 2.68
N LEU A 64 -8.90 -3.94 2.36
CA LEU A 64 -9.57 -4.12 1.05
C LEU A 64 -10.73 -3.13 0.86
N MET A 65 -11.55 -2.91 1.89
CA MET A 65 -12.65 -1.95 1.86
C MET A 65 -12.16 -0.51 1.68
N GLU A 66 -11.06 -0.13 2.34
CA GLU A 66 -10.44 1.18 2.19
C GLU A 66 -9.90 1.39 0.77
N MET A 67 -9.14 0.43 0.24
CA MET A 67 -8.62 0.50 -1.13
C MET A 67 -9.74 0.59 -2.17
N ARG A 68 -10.78 -0.24 -2.02
CA ARG A 68 -11.99 -0.18 -2.85
C ARG A 68 -12.63 1.22 -2.80
N THR A 69 -12.80 1.77 -1.60
CA THR A 69 -13.42 3.09 -1.39
C THR A 69 -12.58 4.21 -2.01
N LEU A 70 -11.26 4.18 -1.84
CA LEU A 70 -10.36 5.13 -2.49
C LEU A 70 -10.53 5.10 -4.00
N ILE A 71 -10.50 3.91 -4.62
CA ILE A 71 -10.62 3.75 -6.07
C ILE A 71 -11.98 4.20 -6.59
N ASP A 72 -13.07 3.92 -5.86
CA ASP A 72 -14.40 4.37 -6.22
C ASP A 72 -14.49 5.91 -6.23
N LEU A 73 -13.92 6.56 -5.21
CA LEU A 73 -13.94 8.00 -5.04
C LEU A 73 -12.96 8.76 -5.96
N LEU A 74 -11.93 8.11 -6.50
CA LEU A 74 -10.97 8.75 -7.41
C LEU A 74 -11.66 9.16 -8.73
N LYS A 75 -11.65 10.47 -9.03
CA LYS A 75 -12.25 11.05 -10.26
C LYS A 75 -11.21 11.48 -11.30
N ILE A 76 -9.94 11.26 -11.02
CA ILE A 76 -8.82 11.64 -11.90
C ILE A 76 -8.40 10.48 -12.79
N LYS A 77 -7.78 10.81 -13.93
CA LYS A 77 -7.10 9.82 -14.76
C LYS A 77 -5.79 9.42 -14.07
N VAL A 78 -5.64 8.14 -13.76
CA VAL A 78 -4.50 7.63 -13.01
C VAL A 78 -4.27 6.15 -13.31
N ASN A 79 -3.01 5.73 -13.28
CA ASN A 79 -2.62 4.32 -13.35
C ASN A 79 -2.49 3.76 -11.94
N LEU A 80 -3.08 2.59 -11.70
CA LEU A 80 -2.98 1.85 -10.46
C LEU A 80 -1.96 0.73 -10.63
N LEU A 81 -0.97 0.65 -9.75
CA LEU A 81 0.08 -0.37 -9.75
C LEU A 81 0.09 -1.07 -8.39
N GLY A 82 -0.44 -2.29 -8.33
CA GLY A 82 -0.64 -3.04 -7.10
C GLY A 82 -0.36 -4.53 -7.25
N HIS A 83 0.66 -4.91 -8.03
CA HIS A 83 1.01 -6.31 -8.31
C HIS A 83 2.06 -6.93 -7.37
N HIS A 84 2.37 -6.28 -6.25
CA HIS A 84 3.34 -6.82 -5.30
C HIS A 84 2.73 -8.00 -4.51
N VAL A 85 3.55 -9.00 -4.14
CA VAL A 85 3.09 -10.20 -3.41
C VAL A 85 2.51 -9.89 -2.03
N SER A 86 2.77 -8.68 -1.49
CA SER A 86 2.13 -8.21 -0.25
C SER A 86 0.67 -7.81 -0.42
N ASN A 87 0.17 -7.72 -1.64
CA ASN A 87 -1.20 -7.33 -1.93
C ASN A 87 -2.05 -8.60 -2.07
N THR A 88 -3.00 -8.76 -1.15
CA THR A 88 -3.95 -9.89 -1.12
C THR A 88 -4.82 -9.95 -2.38
N VAL A 89 -5.13 -8.78 -2.97
CA VAL A 89 -5.81 -8.65 -4.26
C VAL A 89 -4.91 -7.85 -5.19
N PRO A 90 -4.17 -8.51 -6.10
CA PRO A 90 -3.27 -7.80 -7.01
C PRO A 90 -4.07 -7.08 -8.08
N ILE A 91 -3.86 -5.76 -8.22
CA ILE A 91 -4.57 -4.93 -9.19
C ILE A 91 -3.60 -4.11 -10.05
N THR A 92 -3.90 -4.03 -11.35
CA THR A 92 -3.38 -2.97 -12.22
C THR A 92 -4.44 -2.59 -13.23
N GLY A 93 -4.46 -1.30 -13.54
CA GLY A 93 -5.33 -0.75 -14.57
C GLY A 93 -5.26 0.77 -14.59
N ALA A 94 -5.94 1.37 -15.56
CA ALA A 94 -6.04 2.80 -15.76
C ALA A 94 -7.47 3.27 -15.45
N LEU A 95 -7.61 4.25 -14.56
CA LEU A 95 -8.89 4.92 -14.33
C LEU A 95 -9.11 6.04 -15.37
N PRO A 96 -10.36 6.24 -15.83
CA PRO A 96 -11.58 5.58 -15.39
C PRO A 96 -11.89 4.24 -16.08
N ASP A 97 -11.18 3.89 -17.14
CA ASP A 97 -11.55 2.82 -18.08
C ASP A 97 -11.67 1.44 -17.40
N ASP A 98 -10.75 1.12 -16.49
CA ASP A 98 -10.71 -0.16 -15.77
C ASP A 98 -11.46 -0.12 -14.43
N LYS A 99 -12.07 1.01 -14.04
CA LYS A 99 -12.64 1.20 -12.69
C LYS A 99 -13.62 0.09 -12.32
N ALA A 100 -14.58 -0.18 -13.20
CA ALA A 100 -15.64 -1.14 -12.93
C ALA A 100 -15.10 -2.58 -12.82
N ALA A 101 -14.02 -2.92 -13.52
CA ALA A 101 -13.38 -4.22 -13.39
C ALA A 101 -12.64 -4.34 -12.06
N ILE A 102 -11.85 -3.32 -11.70
CA ILE A 102 -11.08 -3.30 -10.45
C ILE A 102 -12.00 -3.34 -9.23
N LEU A 103 -13.08 -2.55 -9.20
CA LEU A 103 -14.04 -2.57 -8.10
C LEU A 103 -14.69 -3.96 -7.93
N ARG A 104 -14.98 -4.66 -9.03
CA ARG A 104 -15.51 -6.03 -8.99
C ARG A 104 -14.53 -7.03 -8.38
N GLU A 105 -13.23 -6.90 -8.62
CA GLU A 105 -12.22 -7.76 -8.00
C GLU A 105 -12.18 -7.56 -6.48
N PHE A 106 -12.25 -6.32 -6.00
CA PHE A 106 -12.36 -6.05 -4.56
C PHE A 106 -13.68 -6.55 -3.97
N ASP A 107 -14.82 -6.27 -4.62
CA ASP A 107 -16.13 -6.73 -4.17
C ASP A 107 -16.16 -8.26 -4.02
N LYS A 108 -15.63 -8.96 -5.02
CA LYS A 108 -15.51 -10.41 -5.01
C LYS A 108 -14.63 -10.89 -3.86
N ALA A 109 -13.44 -10.31 -3.69
CA ALA A 109 -12.50 -10.74 -2.65
C ALA A 109 -13.05 -10.51 -1.23
N ILE A 110 -13.73 -9.38 -1.00
CA ILE A 110 -14.35 -9.06 0.30
C ILE A 110 -15.44 -10.06 0.67
N VAL A 111 -16.17 -10.59 -0.32
CA VAL A 111 -17.25 -11.57 -0.11
C VAL A 111 -16.72 -13.01 -0.01
N GLU A 112 -15.74 -13.37 -0.83
CA GLU A 112 -15.30 -14.76 -0.97
C GLU A 112 -14.27 -15.19 0.09
N PHE A 113 -13.38 -14.30 0.52
CA PHE A 113 -12.27 -14.66 1.40
C PHE A 113 -12.53 -14.23 2.86
N PRO A 114 -12.53 -15.18 3.82
CA PRO A 114 -12.57 -14.84 5.24
C PRO A 114 -11.31 -14.10 5.70
N GLU A 115 -11.45 -13.25 6.72
CA GLU A 115 -10.33 -12.50 7.34
C GLU A 115 -9.14 -13.40 7.69
N GLU A 116 -9.40 -14.55 8.31
CA GLU A 116 -8.34 -15.48 8.72
C GLU A 116 -7.53 -16.02 7.53
N GLU A 117 -8.15 -16.20 6.37
CA GLU A 117 -7.47 -16.67 5.17
C GLU A 117 -6.57 -15.58 4.58
N LEU A 118 -7.07 -14.34 4.50
CA LEU A 118 -6.31 -13.17 4.04
C LEU A 118 -5.12 -12.90 4.95
N LYS A 119 -5.34 -12.93 6.27
CA LYS A 119 -4.28 -12.78 7.27
C LYS A 119 -3.28 -13.93 7.22
N SER A 120 -3.74 -15.16 6.97
CA SER A 120 -2.87 -16.32 6.76
C SER A 120 -2.00 -16.15 5.50
N TYR A 121 -2.56 -15.67 4.40
CA TYR A 121 -1.80 -15.35 3.20
C TYR A 121 -0.66 -14.37 3.49
N ARG A 122 -0.99 -13.21 4.08
CA ARG A 122 0.00 -12.17 4.39
C ARG A 122 1.07 -12.70 5.35
N SER A 123 0.67 -13.40 6.41
CA SER A 123 1.61 -13.94 7.41
C SER A 123 2.57 -15.00 6.86
N ARG A 124 2.25 -15.65 5.73
CA ARG A 124 3.13 -16.61 5.03
C ARG A 124 4.19 -15.97 4.13
N ILE A 125 4.25 -14.64 3.99
CA ILE A 125 5.23 -13.96 3.15
C ILE A 125 6.61 -13.91 3.85
N TRP A 126 7.27 -15.05 4.00
CA TRP A 126 8.49 -15.18 4.81
C TRP A 126 9.75 -14.54 4.22
N HIS A 127 9.71 -14.12 2.96
CA HIS A 127 10.83 -13.48 2.29
C HIS A 127 10.30 -12.56 1.20
N LEU A 128 10.43 -11.27 1.48
CA LEU A 128 10.71 -10.30 0.46
C LEU A 128 12.22 -10.13 0.48
#